data_AF-A0A7T7XQX4-F1
#
_entry.id   AF-A0A7T7XQX4-F1
#
_cell.length_a   1.000
_cell.length_b   1.000
_cell.length_c   1.000
_cell.angle_alpha   90.00
_cell.angle_beta   90.00
_cell.angle_gamma   90.00
#
_symmetry.space_group_name_H-M   'P 1'
#
loop_
_entity.id
_entity.type
_entity.pdbx_description
1 polymer ?
#
loop_
_entity_poly.entity_id
_entity_poly.type
_entity_poly.pdbx_seq_one_letter_code
_entity_poly.pdbx_strand_id
1 'polypeptide(L)'
;MNLIESTFYAGIGLALKGKEKIEAAANKFAKEQKMSAAEGKKFVDGVMASSEQTKKDLDKKINDAIKDAVGKMGLATKKEVDTLKAKVTKLETELKAAKAK
;
A
#
# COMPACT_ATOMS: atom_id res chain seq x y z
N MET A 1 -17.62 -17.53 -0.09
CA MET A 1 -17.18 -16.12 -0.19
C MET A 1 -15.67 -16.11 0.04
N ASN A 2 -14.88 -15.63 -0.92
CA ASN A 2 -13.42 -15.72 -0.84
C ASN A 2 -12.91 -14.86 0.33
N LEU A 3 -12.10 -15.45 1.21
CA LEU A 3 -11.57 -14.76 2.40
C LEU A 3 -10.80 -13.48 2.03
N ILE A 4 -10.08 -13.51 0.90
CA ILE A 4 -9.37 -12.36 0.32
C ILE A 4 -10.32 -11.20 0.05
N GLU A 5 -11.48 -11.49 -0.53
CA GLU A 5 -12.48 -10.49 -0.90
C GLU A 5 -13.11 -9.84 0.33
N SER A 6 -13.50 -10.65 1.32
CA SER A 6 -14.02 -10.14 2.60
C SER A 6 -12.99 -9.33 3.38
N THR A 7 -11.72 -9.76 3.39
CA THR A 7 -10.65 -9.02 4.08
C THR A 7 -10.35 -7.69 3.37
N PHE A 8 -10.43 -7.67 2.05
CA PHE A 8 -10.26 -6.47 1.24
C PHE A 8 -11.38 -5.45 1.49
N TYR A 9 -12.64 -5.87 1.46
CA TYR A 9 -13.79 -4.99 1.76
C TYR A 9 -13.79 -4.49 3.22
N ALA A 10 -13.43 -5.35 4.18
CA ALA A 10 -13.26 -4.93 5.58
C ALA A 10 -12.12 -3.92 5.73
N GLY A 11 -11.01 -4.13 5.01
CA GLY A 11 -9.88 -3.20 4.95
C GLY A 11 -10.27 -1.83 4.40
N ILE A 12 -11.08 -1.78 3.33
CA ILE A 12 -11.62 -0.53 2.78
C ILE A 12 -12.54 0.17 3.80
N GLY A 13 -13.43 -0.57 4.46
CA GLY A 13 -14.33 -0.01 5.48
C GLY A 13 -13.58 0.59 6.68
N LEU A 14 -12.48 -0.03 7.10
CA LEU A 14 -11.58 0.49 8.13
C LEU A 14 -10.76 1.69 7.65
N ALA A 15 -10.28 1.68 6.41
CA ALA A 15 -9.52 2.79 5.83
C ALA A 15 -10.35 4.07 5.67
N LEU A 16 -11.64 3.94 5.29
CA LEU A 16 -12.55 5.06 5.12
C LEU A 16 -12.88 5.76 6.45
N LYS A 17 -13.03 5.00 7.54
CA LYS A 17 -13.39 5.54 8.87
C LYS A 17 -12.21 5.79 9.80
N GLY A 18 -11.00 5.34 9.44
CA GLY A 18 -9.83 5.36 10.30
C GLY A 18 -9.42 6.77 10.74
N LYS A 19 -9.34 7.70 9.79
CA LYS A 19 -8.94 9.10 10.06
C LYS A 19 -9.92 9.80 11.01
N GLU A 20 -11.22 9.70 10.73
CA GLU A 20 -12.28 10.29 11.54
C GLU A 20 -12.31 9.71 12.97
N LYS A 21 -12.10 8.39 13.12
CA LYS A 21 -12.05 7.76 14.45
C LYS A 21 -10.83 8.17 15.26
N ILE A 22 -9.67 8.29 14.63
CA ILE A 22 -8.44 8.76 15.29
C ILE A 22 -8.61 10.21 15.75
N GLU A 23 -9.15 11.07 14.88
CA GLU A 23 -9.43 12.47 15.20
C GLU A 23 -10.44 12.59 16.35
N ALA A 24 -11.53 11.81 16.32
CA ALA A 24 -12.53 11.79 17.38
C ALA A 24 -11.95 11.31 18.72
N ALA A 25 -11.09 10.29 18.71
CA ALA A 25 -10.42 9.79 19.91
C ALA A 25 -9.44 10.83 20.48
N ALA A 26 -8.64 11.48 19.62
CA ALA A 26 -7.72 12.53 20.03
C ALA A 26 -8.46 13.73 20.62
N ASN A 27 -9.56 14.16 19.99
CA ASN A 27 -10.42 15.23 20.50
C ASN A 27 -11.06 14.88 21.84
N LYS A 28 -11.53 13.63 22.00
CA LYS A 28 -12.09 13.16 23.27
C LYS A 28 -11.04 13.19 24.39
N PHE A 29 -9.84 12.70 24.10
CA PHE A 29 -8.73 12.70 25.05
C PHE A 29 -8.32 14.12 25.47
N ALA A 30 -8.21 15.05 24.52
CA ALA A 30 -7.89 16.44 24.81
C ALA A 30 -8.93 17.11 25.73
N LYS A 31 -10.22 16.79 25.53
CA LYS A 31 -11.31 17.25 26.40
C LYS A 31 -11.26 16.63 27.79
N GLU A 32 -11.03 15.32 27.89
CA GLU A 32 -10.95 14.61 29.18
C GLU A 32 -9.78 15.10 30.04
N GLN A 33 -8.65 15.41 29.41
CA GLN A 33 -7.49 16.00 30.09
C GLN A 33 -7.62 17.51 30.36
N LYS A 34 -8.79 18.12 30.04
CA LYS A 34 -9.08 19.55 30.22
C LYS A 34 -7.99 20.46 29.62
N MET A 35 -7.43 20.05 28.48
CA MET A 35 -6.42 20.85 27.78
C MET A 35 -7.02 22.20 27.36
N SER A 36 -6.21 23.26 27.37
CA SER A 36 -6.64 24.53 26.78
C SER A 36 -6.91 24.36 25.28
N ALA A 37 -7.68 25.27 24.68
CA ALA A 37 -8.00 25.19 23.25
C ALA A 37 -6.74 25.13 22.35
N ALA A 38 -5.69 25.87 22.74
CA ALA A 38 -4.42 25.88 22.01
C ALA A 38 -3.66 24.56 22.16
N GLU A 39 -3.60 24.00 23.37
CA GLU A 39 -2.92 22.73 23.65
C GLU A 39 -3.64 21.55 23.03
N GLY A 40 -4.98 21.50 23.15
CA GLY A 40 -5.80 20.46 22.56
C GLY A 40 -5.70 20.43 21.04
N LYS A 41 -5.71 21.60 20.39
CA LYS A 41 -5.51 21.70 18.94
C LYS A 41 -4.13 21.16 18.53
N LYS A 42 -3.07 21.60 19.21
CA LYS A 42 -1.70 21.15 18.93
C LYS A 42 -1.54 19.64 19.13
N PHE A 43 -2.19 19.07 20.15
CA PHE A 43 -2.18 17.64 20.41
C PHE A 43 -2.88 16.86 19.29
N VAL A 44 -4.10 17.26 18.92
CA VAL A 44 -4.86 16.61 17.84
C VAL A 44 -4.07 16.68 16.53
N ASP A 45 -3.57 17.87 16.16
CA ASP A 45 -2.77 18.06 14.94
C ASP A 45 -1.53 17.13 14.93
N GLY A 46 -0.86 16.97 16.07
CA GLY A 46 0.29 16.08 16.22
C GLY A 46 -0.07 14.58 16.06
N VAL A 47 -1.20 14.15 16.64
CA VAL A 47 -1.71 12.78 16.49
C VAL A 47 -2.07 12.50 15.04
N MET A 48 -2.71 13.47 14.36
CA MET A 48 -3.09 13.34 12.96
C MET A 48 -1.88 13.24 12.04
N ALA A 49 -0.87 14.11 12.24
CA ALA A 49 0.38 14.06 11.48
C ALA A 49 1.12 12.72 11.67
N SER A 50 1.22 12.25 12.92
CA SER A 50 1.86 10.96 13.24
C SER A 50 1.11 9.77 12.64
N SER A 51 -0.21 9.85 12.59
CA SER A 51 -1.07 8.83 11.99
C SER A 51 -0.90 8.76 10.47
N GLU A 52 -0.78 9.91 9.80
CA GLU A 52 -0.49 9.95 8.36
C GLU A 52 0.88 9.37 8.03
N GLN A 53 1.91 9.62 8.83
CA GLN A 53 3.22 9.01 8.67
C GLN A 53 3.16 7.49 8.89
N THR A 54 2.52 7.04 9.97
CA THR A 54 2.36 5.62 10.28
C THR A 54 1.61 4.88 9.18
N LYS A 55 0.58 5.51 8.59
CA LYS A 55 -0.16 4.95 7.45
C LYS A 55 0.76 4.72 6.24
N LYS A 56 1.60 5.69 5.88
CA LYS A 56 2.56 5.54 4.77
C LYS A 56 3.54 4.39 5.01
N ASP A 57 4.06 4.26 6.22
CA ASP A 57 5.00 3.19 6.57
C ASP A 57 4.32 1.81 6.53
N LEU A 58 3.05 1.74 6.97
CA LEU A 58 2.23 0.54 6.87
C LEU A 58 1.95 0.17 5.41
N ASP A 59 1.54 1.12 4.57
CA ASP A 59 1.29 0.92 3.14
C ASP A 59 2.55 0.37 2.43
N LYS A 60 3.73 0.86 2.82
CA LYS A 60 5.01 0.33 2.30
C LYS A 60 5.23 -1.13 2.72
N LYS A 61 5.07 -1.45 4.01
CA LYS A 61 5.23 -2.82 4.52
C LYS A 61 4.27 -3.80 3.87
N ILE A 62 3.02 -3.40 3.67
CA ILE A 62 2.01 -4.22 2.98
C ILE A 62 2.45 -4.49 1.54
N ASN A 63 2.87 -3.46 0.81
CA ASN A 63 3.35 -3.64 -0.56
C ASN A 63 4.56 -4.57 -0.66
N ASP A 64 5.51 -4.43 0.26
CA ASP A 64 6.70 -5.28 0.30
C ASP A 64 6.32 -6.74 0.64
N ALA A 65 5.42 -6.95 1.62
CA ALA A 65 4.92 -8.28 1.96
C ALA A 65 4.18 -8.96 0.78
N ILE A 66 3.40 -8.20 0.02
CA ILE A 66 2.71 -8.73 -1.18
C ILE A 66 3.74 -9.11 -2.25
N LYS A 67 4.73 -8.27 -2.52
CA LYS A 67 5.80 -8.58 -3.49
C LYS A 67 6.56 -9.84 -3.09
N ASP A 68 6.93 -9.96 -1.82
CA ASP A 68 7.62 -11.14 -1.29
C ASP A 68 6.77 -12.41 -1.40
N ALA A 69 5.48 -12.33 -1.07
CA ALA A 69 4.58 -13.46 -1.17
C ALA A 69 4.41 -13.93 -2.62
N VAL A 70 4.21 -12.99 -3.56
CA VAL A 70 4.11 -13.29 -4.99
C VAL A 70 5.41 -13.91 -5.51
N GLY A 71 6.57 -13.35 -5.13
CA GLY A 71 7.88 -13.88 -5.50
C GLY A 71 8.11 -15.30 -4.99
N LYS A 72 7.74 -15.59 -3.73
CA LYS A 72 7.88 -16.94 -3.13
C LYS A 72 6.97 -17.99 -3.76
N MET A 73 5.85 -17.58 -4.37
CA MET A 73 4.94 -18.49 -5.09
C MET A 73 5.46 -18.88 -6.49
N GLY A 74 6.62 -18.35 -6.92
CA GLY A 74 7.16 -18.61 -8.25
C GLY A 74 6.37 -17.93 -9.38
N LEU A 75 5.51 -16.96 -9.04
CA LEU A 75 4.73 -16.22 -10.02
C LEU A 75 5.59 -15.13 -10.66
N ALA A 76 5.77 -15.20 -11.97
CA ALA A 76 6.44 -14.16 -12.72
C ALA A 76 5.62 -12.86 -12.71
N THR A 77 6.27 -11.74 -12.40
CA THR A 77 5.65 -10.42 -12.50
C THR A 77 5.39 -10.07 -13.95
N LYS A 78 4.38 -9.22 -14.20
CA LYS A 78 4.09 -8.73 -15.55
C LYS A 78 5.32 -8.11 -16.23
N LYS A 79 6.14 -7.37 -15.47
CA LYS A 79 7.36 -6.74 -15.96
C LYS A 79 8.39 -7.77 -16.43
N GLU A 80 8.57 -8.87 -15.70
CA GLU A 80 9.46 -9.96 -16.10
C GLU A 80 8.97 -10.63 -17.38
N VAL A 81 7.66 -10.90 -17.49
CA VAL A 81 7.04 -11.46 -18.69
C VAL A 81 7.25 -10.53 -19.90
N ASP A 82 6.99 -9.24 -19.75
CA ASP A 82 7.16 -8.26 -20.83
C ASP A 82 8.63 -8.14 -21.27
N THR A 83 9.56 -8.20 -20.31
CA THR A 83 11.01 -8.22 -20.60
C THR A 83 11.41 -9.47 -21.38
N LEU A 84 10.89 -10.64 -21.00
CA LEU A 84 11.15 -11.89 -21.71
C LEU A 84 10.57 -11.85 -23.12
N LYS A 85 9.33 -11.35 -23.30
CA LYS A 85 8.73 -11.17 -24.63
C LYS A 85 9.58 -10.29 -25.54
N ALA A 86 10.06 -9.15 -25.04
CA ALA A 86 10.92 -8.26 -25.82
C ALA A 86 12.23 -8.95 -26.25
N LYS A 87 12.85 -9.74 -25.36
CA LYS A 87 14.04 -10.54 -25.70
C LYS A 87 13.73 -11.59 -26.76
N VAL A 88 12.61 -12.29 -26.64
CA VAL A 88 12.16 -13.30 -27.61
C VAL A 88 11.97 -12.65 -28.99
N THR A 89 11.23 -11.54 -29.07
CA THR A 89 11.02 -10.83 -30.35
C THR A 89 12.33 -10.36 -30.98
N LYS A 90 13.28 -9.87 -30.19
CA LYS A 90 14.61 -9.48 -30.67
C LYS A 90 15.36 -10.67 -31.26
N LEU A 91 15.42 -11.79 -30.53
CA LEU A 91 16.09 -13.02 -30.98
C LEU A 91 15.42 -13.60 -32.23
N GLU A 92 14.08 -13.57 -32.31
CA GLU A 92 13.34 -14.01 -33.50
C GLU A 92 13.69 -13.15 -34.73
N THR A 93 13.84 -11.84 -34.53
CA THR A 93 14.23 -10.92 -35.60
C THR A 93 15.66 -11.17 -36.06
N GLU A 94 16.60 -11.34 -35.14
CA GLU A 94 18.00 -11.64 -35.43
C GLU A 94 18.15 -13.01 -36.14
N LEU A 95 17.41 -14.03 -35.70
CA LEU A 95 17.40 -15.36 -36.32
C LEU A 95 16.87 -15.30 -37.75
N LYS A 96 15.81 -14.52 -38.01
CA LYS A 96 15.29 -14.32 -39.37
C LYS A 96 16.31 -13.62 -40.26
N ALA A 97 16.98 -12.59 -39.76
CA ALA A 97 18.02 -11.89 -40.49
C ALA A 97 19.23 -12.79 -40.81
N ALA A 98 19.62 -13.65 -39.87
CA ALA A 98 20.72 -14.61 -40.06
C ALA A 98 20.39 -15.73 -41.06
N LYS A 99 19.13 -16.15 -41.15
CA LYS A 99 18.66 -17.16 -42.12
C LYS A 99 18.35 -16.59 -43.51
N ALA A 100 18.25 -15.27 -43.65
CA ALA A 100 18.01 -14.57 -44.92
C ALA A 100 19.32 -14.14 -45.62
N LYS A 101 20.47 -14.40 -45.00
CA LYS A 101 21.80 -14.37 -45.61
C LYS A 101 22.19 -15.77 -46.06
#